data_AF-A0A7V9F3Y7-F1
#
_entry.id   AF-A0A7V9F3Y7-F1
#
_cell.length_a   1.000
_cell.length_b   1.000
_cell.length_c   1.000
_cell.angle_alpha   90.00
_cell.angle_beta   90.00
_cell.angle_gamma   90.00
#
_symmetry.space_group_name_H-M   'P 1'
#
loop_
_entity.id
_entity.type
_entity.pdbx_description
1 polymer ?
#
loop_
_entity_poly.entity_id
_entity_poly.type
_entity_poly.pdbx_seq_one_letter_code
_entity_poly.pdbx_strand_id
1 'polypeptide(L)' 'MPDQEQALPLLKVLKGDPTPEELAALVAVVAARVAAGGDERTVVRRSSWPARERNMRGAHHHGPGRWRASAFPR' A
#
# COMPACT_ATOMS: atom_id res chain seq x y z
N MET A 1 18.48 0.16 37.24
CA MET A 1 18.66 0.20 35.78
C MET A 1 17.58 1.13 35.25
N PRO A 2 17.90 2.21 34.50
CA PRO A 2 16.83 2.96 33.87
C PRO A 2 16.20 2.07 32.81
N ASP A 3 14.91 1.85 32.96
CA ASP A 3 14.07 1.22 31.95
C ASP A 3 14.29 1.94 30.63
N GLN A 4 14.93 1.25 29.69
CA GLN A 4 15.03 1.71 28.32
C GLN A 4 13.60 1.80 27.81
N GLU A 5 13.08 3.02 27.74
CA GLU A 5 11.80 3.36 27.14
C GLU A 5 11.81 2.77 25.73
N GLN A 6 11.16 1.60 25.57
CA GLN A 6 11.10 0.87 24.31
C GLN A 6 10.18 1.67 23.37
N ALA A 7 10.71 2.74 22.81
CA ALA A 7 10.12 3.41 21.67
C ALA A 7 10.01 2.37 20.55
N LEU A 8 8.79 2.15 20.06
CA LEU A 8 8.57 1.28 18.91
C LEU A 8 9.48 1.75 17.77
N PRO A 9 10.26 0.85 17.16
CA PRO A 9 11.20 1.24 16.13
C PRO A 9 10.47 1.86 14.94
N LEU A 10 10.90 3.05 14.51
CA LEU A 10 10.31 3.77 13.38
C LEU A 10 10.39 2.98 12.07
N LEU A 11 11.42 2.12 11.94
CA LEU A 11 11.63 1.25 10.78
C LEU A 11 12.17 -0.09 11.26
N LYS A 12 11.62 -1.20 10.73
CA LYS A 12 12.05 -2.57 11.04
C LYS A 12 12.35 -3.33 9.75
N VAL A 13 13.57 -3.88 9.65
CA VAL A 13 13.95 -4.80 8.59
C VAL A 13 13.37 -6.17 8.92
N LEU A 14 12.42 -6.65 8.11
CA LEU A 14 11.77 -7.95 8.33
C LEU A 14 12.53 -9.11 7.65
N LYS A 15 13.29 -8.83 6.60
CA LYS A 15 14.02 -9.82 5.81
C LYS A 15 15.23 -9.18 5.14
N GLY A 16 16.34 -9.93 5.04
CA GLY A 16 17.60 -9.48 4.47
C GLY A 16 18.56 -8.92 5.53
N ASP A 17 19.82 -8.75 5.15
CA ASP A 17 20.86 -8.14 5.97
C ASP A 17 21.50 -6.99 5.15
N PRO A 18 20.85 -5.82 5.10
CA PRO A 18 21.33 -4.71 4.28
C PRO A 18 22.63 -4.16 4.87
N THR A 19 23.55 -3.74 4.00
CA THR A 19 24.74 -3.04 4.48
C THR A 19 24.35 -1.68 5.08
N PRO A 20 25.19 -1.08 5.94
CA PRO A 20 24.93 0.25 6.50
C PRO A 20 24.66 1.31 5.43
N GLU A 21 25.35 1.22 4.30
CA GLU A 21 25.21 2.13 3.16
C GLU A 21 23.86 1.97 2.47
N GLU A 22 23.40 0.73 2.27
CA GLU A 22 22.09 0.44 1.68
C GLU A 22 20.95 0.91 2.58
N LEU A 23 21.09 0.71 3.89
CA LEU A 23 20.12 1.20 4.87
C LEU A 23 20.06 2.73 4.88
N ALA A 24 21.22 3.41 4.84
CA ALA A 24 21.30 4.86 4.77
C ALA A 24 20.66 5.41 3.48
N ALA A 25 20.88 4.75 2.34
CA ALA A 25 20.26 5.12 1.07
C ALA A 25 18.72 5.03 1.14
N LEU A 26 18.19 3.95 1.71
CA LEU A 26 16.73 3.79 1.91
C LEU A 26 16.16 4.90 2.79
N VAL A 27 16.81 5.21 3.92
CA VAL A 27 16.37 6.28 4.83
C VAL A 27 16.39 7.63 4.14
N ALA A 28 17.45 7.94 3.38
CA ALA A 28 17.57 9.20 2.63
C ALA A 28 16.45 9.37 1.60
N VAL A 29 16.10 8.32 0.86
CA VAL A 29 14.99 8.34 -0.12
C VAL A 29 13.65 8.59 0.57
N VAL A 30 13.37 7.90 1.68
CA VAL A 30 12.13 8.10 2.43
C VAL A 30 12.04 9.52 2.97
N ALA A 31 13.10 10.04 3.57
CA ALA A 31 13.17 11.41 4.08
C ALA A 31 12.96 12.44 2.96
N ALA A 32 13.62 12.27 1.82
CA ALA A 32 13.46 13.14 0.66
C ALA A 32 12.01 13.13 0.14
N ARG A 33 11.35 11.96 0.11
CA ARG A 33 9.95 11.84 -0.36
C ARG A 33 8.97 12.56 0.57
N VAL A 34 9.21 12.53 1.88
CA VAL A 34 8.42 13.27 2.88
C VAL A 34 8.66 14.77 2.75
N ALA A 35 9.92 15.20 2.63
CA ALA A 35 10.29 16.61 2.47
C ALA A 35 9.74 17.22 1.18
N ALA A 36 9.60 16.44 0.11
CA ALA A 36 9.02 16.86 -1.17
C ALA A 36 7.50 17.14 -1.12
N GLY A 37 6.86 17.15 0.05
CA GLY A 37 5.44 17.51 0.19
C GLY A 37 4.51 16.42 -0.36
N GLY A 38 4.47 15.28 0.31
CA GLY A 38 3.52 14.22 0.00
C GLY A 38 2.12 14.49 0.57
N ASP A 39 1.42 15.53 0.11
CA ASP A 39 -0.05 15.61 0.25
C ASP A 39 -0.67 16.53 -0.81
N GLU A 40 -0.36 16.34 -2.09
CA GLU A 40 -1.45 16.51 -3.05
C GLU A 40 -2.39 15.33 -2.81
N ARG A 41 -3.47 15.58 -2.08
CA ARG A 41 -4.70 14.78 -2.16
C ARG A 41 -5.27 14.93 -3.56
N THR A 42 -4.53 14.45 -4.55
CA THR A 42 -5.14 13.82 -5.70
C THR A 42 -6.20 12.90 -5.11
N VAL A 43 -7.44 13.05 -5.55
CA VAL A 43 -8.48 12.08 -5.23
C VAL A 43 -7.94 10.76 -5.77
N VAL A 44 -7.22 10.02 -4.92
CA VAL A 44 -6.61 8.76 -5.32
C VAL A 44 -7.80 7.92 -5.68
N ARG A 45 -7.96 7.65 -6.97
CA ARG A 45 -8.99 6.74 -7.45
C ARG A 45 -8.71 5.45 -6.72
N ARG A 46 -9.50 5.16 -5.67
CA ARG A 46 -9.32 3.98 -4.85
C ARG A 46 -9.25 2.80 -5.80
N SER A 47 -8.16 2.05 -5.73
CA SER A 47 -8.03 0.87 -6.56
C SER A 47 -9.26 0.01 -6.26
N SER A 48 -9.83 -0.58 -7.30
CA SER A 48 -10.93 -1.51 -7.11
C SER A 48 -10.43 -2.83 -6.50
N TRP A 49 -9.12 -3.03 -6.39
CA TRP A 49 -8.50 -4.27 -5.92
C TRP A 49 -8.96 -4.69 -4.51
N PRO A 50 -8.88 -3.83 -3.46
CA PRO A 50 -9.40 -4.15 -2.14
C PRO A 50 -10.92 -3.94 -2.00
N ALA A 51 -11.67 -3.81 -3.10
CA ALA A 51 -13.08 -3.47 -3.02
C ALA A 51 -13.90 -4.64 -2.46
N ARG A 52 -14.68 -4.37 -1.41
CA ARG A 52 -15.40 -5.40 -0.64
C ARG A 52 -16.36 -6.20 -1.52
N GLU A 53 -16.99 -5.56 -2.51
CA GLU A 53 -17.89 -6.20 -3.46
C GLU A 53 -17.24 -7.33 -4.25
N ARG A 54 -15.90 -7.34 -4.42
CA ARG A 54 -15.17 -8.44 -5.07
C ARG A 54 -15.00 -9.67 -4.19
N ASN A 55 -15.05 -9.50 -2.88
CA ASN A 55 -15.03 -10.60 -1.92
C ASN A 55 -16.43 -11.22 -1.73
N MET A 56 -17.46 -10.63 -2.34
CA MET A 56 -18.84 -11.12 -2.28
C MET A 56 -19.23 -11.73 -3.63
N ARG A 57 -19.97 -12.85 -3.60
CA ARG A 57 -20.54 -13.41 -4.82
C ARG A 57 -21.69 -12.53 -5.30
N GLY A 58 -21.48 -11.81 -6.40
CA GLY A 58 -22.55 -11.07 -7.10
C GLY A 58 -23.30 -11.95 -8.09
N ALA A 59 -24.53 -11.58 -8.42
CA ALA A 59 -25.30 -12.26 -9.46
C ALA A 59 -24.63 -12.09 -10.84
N HIS A 60 -24.47 -13.21 -11.56
CA HIS A 60 -24.13 -13.21 -12.98
C HIS A 60 -25.41 -13.09 -13.80
N HIS A 61 -25.43 -12.15 -14.73
CA HIS A 61 -26.58 -11.95 -15.61
C HIS A 61 -26.31 -12.61 -16.96
N HIS A 62 -27.32 -13.26 -17.54
CA HIS A 62 -27.24 -13.80 -18.90
C HIS A 62 -27.47 -12.69 -19.93
N GLY A 63 -27.00 -12.91 -21.16
CA GLY A 63 -27.24 -12.02 -22.30
C GLY A 63 -25.96 -11.60 -23.03
N PRO A 64 -26.09 -10.99 -24.22
CA PRO A 64 -24.96 -10.54 -25.03
C PRO A 64 -24.03 -9.61 -24.23
N GLY A 65 -22.72 -9.92 -24.25
CA GLY A 65 -21.70 -9.10 -23.58
C GLY A 65 -21.64 -9.22 -22.05
N ARG A 66 -22.58 -9.91 -21.38
CA ARG A 66 -22.67 -9.93 -19.91
C ARG A 66 -21.56 -10.73 -19.23
N TRP A 67 -21.02 -11.75 -19.90
CA TRP A 67 -19.83 -12.46 -19.43
C TRP A 67 -18.58 -11.57 -19.44
N ARG A 68 -18.39 -10.74 -20.49
CA ARG A 68 -17.26 -9.79 -20.55
C ARG A 68 -17.40 -8.68 -19.51
N ALA A 69 -18.63 -8.25 -19.24
CA ALA A 69 -18.92 -7.20 -18.26
C ALA A 69 -18.63 -7.63 -16.80
N SER A 70 -18.54 -8.93 -16.47
CA SER A 70 -18.34 -9.38 -15.10
C SER A 70 -16.96 -9.06 -14.52
N ALA A 71 -15.98 -8.74 -15.37
CA ALA A 71 -14.62 -8.39 -14.94
C ALA A 71 -14.44 -6.89 -14.62
N PHE A 72 -15.40 -6.05 -15.00
CA PHE A 72 -15.32 -4.60 -14.80
C PHE A 72 -16.01 -4.17 -13.49
N PRO A 73 -15.57 -3.06 -12.88
CA PRO A 73 -16.32 -2.43 -11.79
C PRO A 73 -17.75 -2.11 -12.24
N ARG A 74 -18.71 -2.27 -11.32
CA ARG A 74 -20.09 -1.80 -11.53
C ARG A 74 -20.21 -0.32 -11.20
#